data_AF-A0A372QED7-F1
#
_entry.id   AF-A0A372QED7-F1
#
_cell.length_a   1.000
_cell.length_b   1.000
_cell.length_c   1.000
_cell.angle_alpha   90.00
_cell.angle_beta   90.00
_cell.angle_gamma   90.00
#
_symmetry.space_group_name_H-M   'P 1'
#
loop_
_entity.id
_entity.type
_entity.pdbx_description
1 polymer ?
#
loop_
_entity_poly.entity_id
_entity_poly.type
_entity_poly.pdbx_seq_one_letter_code
_entity_poly.pdbx_strand_id
1 'polypeptide(L)'
;MSLALAIALVVLITEFILWFGYSQIASLAYGVYLNAFERERVQKQRKTKRDILTIKHDLARTSSQDEFAKWAKLRRKLDSKMSELEKITTSLGYLKTSFEIKFTTFLWVATNGIQIVMVIWYRSSPVFYLPQDWFSPISWIFSMPFAPSGSVSVPFWFLVCRKFVKKVVQTKRDAVPLYHKYAPESVKQHGQLFIQWCKTQIRIFTPIVVQWVNANVKTFCNIIAEKAKSSEKKKMPSPSTNGTSGSTSNEEENNDASKIEEKKEKKEKILEKD
;
A
#
# COMPACT_ATOMS: atom_id res chain seq x y z
N MET A 1 16.06 17.04 -27.12
CA MET A 1 14.72 17.56 -26.76
C MET A 1 13.85 16.51 -26.05
N SER A 2 13.65 15.31 -26.59
CA SER A 2 12.80 14.26 -25.99
C SER A 2 13.27 13.81 -24.59
N LEU A 3 14.58 13.66 -24.39
CA LEU A 3 15.18 13.19 -23.12
C LEU A 3 14.97 14.18 -21.96
N ALA A 4 15.16 15.48 -22.19
CA ALA A 4 14.94 16.51 -21.18
C ALA A 4 13.47 16.58 -20.73
N LEU A 5 12.54 16.47 -21.69
CA LEU A 5 11.10 16.43 -21.42
C LEU A 5 10.70 15.15 -20.67
N ALA A 6 11.25 14.00 -21.05
CA ALA A 6 11.01 12.74 -20.36
C ALA A 6 11.47 12.79 -18.89
N ILE A 7 12.67 13.34 -18.63
CA ILE A 7 13.16 13.53 -17.26
C ILE A 7 12.25 14.50 -16.50
N ALA A 8 11.88 15.64 -17.10
CA ALA A 8 11.01 16.61 -16.46
C ALA A 8 9.64 16.01 -16.10
N LEU A 9 9.06 15.19 -16.98
CA LEU A 9 7.79 14.50 -16.77
C LEU A 9 7.90 13.48 -15.62
N VAL A 10 8.97 12.68 -15.59
CA VAL A 10 9.23 11.73 -14.50
C VAL A 10 9.45 12.47 -13.16
N VAL A 11 10.20 13.57 -13.15
CA VAL A 11 10.38 14.40 -11.94
C VAL A 11 9.04 14.95 -11.48
N LEU A 12 8.20 15.43 -12.40
CA LEU A 12 6.88 15.95 -12.08
C LEU A 12 6.00 14.87 -11.46
N ILE A 13 5.93 13.67 -12.06
CA ILE A 13 5.16 12.54 -11.50
C ILE A 13 5.67 12.18 -10.11
N THR A 14 6.99 12.04 -9.93
CA THR A 14 7.55 11.66 -8.63
C THR A 14 7.31 12.72 -7.57
N GLU A 15 7.56 14.00 -7.84
CA GLU A 15 7.26 15.10 -6.91
C GLU A 15 5.75 15.26 -6.65
N PHE A 16 4.90 14.94 -7.63
CA PHE A 16 3.44 14.91 -7.43
C PHE A 16 3.03 13.80 -6.45
N ILE A 17 3.65 12.63 -6.53
CA ILE A 17 3.45 11.53 -5.57
C ILE A 17 3.90 11.95 -4.17
N LEU A 18 5.06 12.61 -4.05
CA LEU A 18 5.52 13.17 -2.78
C LEU A 18 4.57 14.25 -2.23
N TRP A 19 4.01 15.10 -3.09
CA TRP A 19 3.06 16.15 -2.71
C TRP A 19 1.73 15.58 -2.21
N PHE A 20 1.23 14.51 -2.83
CA PHE A 20 -0.02 13.86 -2.43
C PHE A 20 0.11 13.11 -1.08
N GLY A 21 1.33 12.72 -0.71
CA GLY A 21 1.65 12.10 0.56
C GLY A 21 1.41 10.59 0.56
N TYR A 22 2.45 9.83 0.93
CA TYR A 22 2.41 8.36 0.94
C TYR A 22 1.26 7.79 1.77
N SER A 23 0.93 8.41 2.90
CA SER A 23 -0.15 7.99 3.80
C SER A 23 -1.55 8.05 3.17
N GLN A 24 -1.80 9.04 2.31
CA GLN A 24 -3.10 9.22 1.68
C GLN A 24 -3.32 8.15 0.61
N ILE A 25 -2.27 7.82 -0.13
CA ILE A 25 -2.29 6.78 -1.16
C ILE A 25 -2.41 5.40 -0.49
N ALA A 26 -1.68 5.18 0.62
CA ALA A 26 -1.73 3.93 1.38
C ALA A 26 -3.11 3.68 2.01
N SER A 27 -3.74 4.72 2.58
CA SER A 27 -5.08 4.60 3.16
C SER A 27 -6.18 4.36 2.12
N LEU A 28 -6.06 4.97 0.92
CA LEU A 28 -6.93 4.67 -0.22
C LEU A 28 -6.73 3.23 -0.72
N ALA A 29 -5.48 2.80 -0.88
CA ALA A 29 -5.14 1.43 -1.26
C ALA A 29 -5.63 0.41 -0.23
N TYR A 30 -5.61 0.73 1.05
CA TYR A 30 -6.18 -0.11 2.09
C TYR A 30 -7.70 -0.23 1.97
N GLY A 31 -8.40 0.84 1.62
CA GLY A 31 -9.84 0.81 1.32
C GLY A 31 -10.17 -0.12 0.15
N VAL A 32 -9.34 -0.11 -0.90
CA VAL A 32 -9.42 -1.05 -2.03
C VAL A 32 -9.19 -2.48 -1.55
N TYR A 33 -8.14 -2.70 -0.77
CA TYR A 33 -7.74 -4.01 -0.26
C TYR A 33 -8.83 -4.65 0.61
N LEU A 34 -9.41 -3.88 1.54
CA LEU A 34 -10.54 -4.32 2.36
C LEU A 34 -11.76 -4.70 1.52
N ASN A 35 -12.02 -3.95 0.45
CA ASN A 35 -13.12 -4.24 -0.46
C ASN A 35 -12.78 -5.36 -1.46
N ALA A 36 -11.55 -5.83 -1.58
CA ALA A 36 -11.19 -6.93 -2.47
C ALA A 36 -11.09 -8.25 -1.71
N PHE A 37 -10.34 -8.27 -0.61
CA PHE A 37 -9.96 -9.51 0.08
C PHE A 37 -10.65 -9.67 1.43
N GLU A 38 -10.78 -8.59 2.21
CA GLU A 38 -11.20 -8.68 3.62
C GLU A 38 -12.70 -8.43 3.85
N ARG A 39 -13.53 -8.59 2.81
CA ARG A 39 -14.98 -8.36 2.86
C ARG A 39 -15.64 -9.13 3.99
N GLU A 40 -15.22 -10.36 4.24
CA GLU A 40 -15.81 -11.22 5.28
C GLU A 40 -15.58 -10.66 6.69
N ARG A 41 -14.36 -10.21 7.02
CA ARG A 41 -14.07 -9.62 8.35
C ARG A 41 -14.81 -8.31 8.56
N VAL A 42 -14.90 -7.47 7.52
CA VAL A 42 -15.67 -6.22 7.56
C VAL A 42 -17.17 -6.51 7.72
N GLN A 43 -17.70 -7.53 7.05
CA GLN A 43 -19.08 -7.96 7.23
C GLN A 43 -19.34 -8.52 8.62
N LYS A 44 -18.43 -9.33 9.19
CA LYS A 44 -18.50 -9.81 10.58
C LYS A 44 -18.55 -8.63 11.56
N GLN A 45 -17.65 -7.65 11.41
CA GLN A 45 -17.66 -6.45 12.24
C GLN A 45 -19.01 -5.69 12.15
N ARG A 46 -19.57 -5.54 10.94
CA ARG A 46 -20.87 -4.89 10.74
C ARG A 46 -22.03 -5.69 11.35
N LYS A 47 -22.00 -7.03 11.24
CA LYS A 47 -22.99 -7.92 11.86
C LYS A 47 -22.94 -7.81 13.38
N THR A 48 -21.76 -7.95 13.99
CA THR A 48 -21.59 -7.82 15.46
C THR A 48 -22.02 -6.45 15.97
N LYS A 49 -21.75 -5.35 15.23
CA LYS A 49 -22.25 -4.02 15.57
C LYS A 49 -23.77 -3.92 15.57
N ARG A 50 -24.44 -4.56 14.59
CA ARG A 50 -25.91 -4.63 14.56
C ARG A 50 -26.45 -5.44 15.72
N ASP A 51 -25.86 -6.61 16.00
CA ASP A 51 -26.26 -7.46 17.12
C ASP A 51 -26.11 -6.74 18.47
N ILE A 52 -25.05 -5.93 18.65
CA ILE A 52 -24.88 -5.10 19.85
C ILE A 52 -26.00 -4.06 19.96
N LEU A 53 -26.38 -3.41 18.87
CA LEU A 53 -27.46 -2.43 18.86
C LEU A 53 -28.81 -3.08 19.20
N THR A 54 -29.10 -4.26 18.64
CA THR A 54 -30.34 -4.99 18.96
C THR A 54 -30.35 -5.44 20.43
N ILE A 55 -29.26 -5.99 20.93
CA ILE A 55 -29.15 -6.42 22.34
C ILE A 55 -29.28 -5.22 23.29
N LYS A 56 -28.69 -4.06 22.97
CA LYS A 56 -28.85 -2.82 23.75
C LYS A 56 -30.30 -2.35 23.78
N HIS A 57 -30.99 -2.40 22.65
CA HIS A 57 -32.40 -2.06 22.56
C HIS A 57 -33.26 -3.01 23.41
N ASP A 58 -33.03 -4.31 23.32
CA ASP A 58 -33.75 -5.32 24.10
C ASP A 58 -33.49 -5.19 25.61
N LEU A 59 -32.26 -4.80 25.99
CA LEU A 59 -31.89 -4.54 27.38
C LEU A 59 -32.60 -3.31 27.95
N ALA A 60 -32.77 -2.25 27.15
CA ALA A 60 -33.50 -1.05 27.54
C ALA A 60 -35.01 -1.31 27.71
N ARG A 61 -35.56 -2.30 27.01
CA ARG A 61 -36.97 -2.69 27.10
C ARG A 61 -37.29 -3.63 28.28
N THR A 62 -36.27 -4.25 28.86
CA THR A 62 -36.41 -5.25 29.94
C THR A 62 -36.27 -4.57 31.31
N SER A 63 -37.28 -4.68 32.18
CA SER A 63 -37.17 -4.20 33.58
C SER A 63 -36.10 -5.00 34.33
N SER A 64 -35.11 -4.31 34.90
CA SER A 64 -34.00 -4.96 35.60
C SER A 64 -34.40 -5.57 36.95
N GLN A 65 -35.54 -5.14 37.54
CA GLN A 65 -36.03 -5.64 38.83
C GLN A 65 -36.93 -6.87 38.64
N ASP A 66 -37.92 -6.79 37.75
CA ASP A 66 -38.92 -7.86 37.60
C ASP A 66 -38.41 -9.01 36.70
N GLU A 67 -37.64 -8.69 35.65
CA GLU A 67 -37.10 -9.66 34.70
C GLU A 67 -35.57 -9.86 34.88
N PHE A 68 -35.08 -9.81 36.13
CA PHE A 68 -33.64 -9.84 36.45
C PHE A 68 -32.87 -10.98 35.77
N ALA A 69 -33.43 -12.19 35.74
CA ALA A 69 -32.79 -13.35 35.10
C ALA A 69 -32.55 -13.14 33.59
N LYS A 70 -33.53 -12.57 32.90
CA LYS A 70 -33.47 -12.26 31.46
C LYS A 70 -32.54 -11.07 31.21
N TRP A 71 -32.64 -10.03 32.04
CA TRP A 71 -31.75 -8.88 32.01
C TRP A 71 -30.28 -9.29 32.19
N ALA A 72 -29.98 -10.12 33.18
CA ALA A 72 -28.63 -10.60 33.47
C ALA A 72 -28.06 -11.45 32.31
N LYS A 73 -28.88 -12.33 31.72
CA LYS A 73 -28.47 -13.13 30.55
C LYS A 73 -28.15 -12.24 29.35
N LEU A 74 -28.99 -11.24 29.09
CA LEU A 74 -28.83 -10.30 27.99
C LEU A 74 -27.61 -9.39 28.18
N ARG A 75 -27.34 -8.98 29.43
CA ARG A 75 -26.14 -8.23 29.80
C ARG A 75 -24.86 -9.03 29.55
N ARG A 76 -24.79 -10.29 30.01
CA ARG A 76 -23.63 -11.17 29.72
C ARG A 76 -23.40 -11.37 28.22
N LYS A 77 -24.49 -11.47 27.43
CA LYS A 77 -24.42 -11.54 25.96
C LYS A 77 -23.86 -10.24 25.35
N LEU A 78 -24.27 -9.08 25.87
CA LEU A 78 -23.73 -7.77 25.48
C LEU A 78 -22.23 -7.69 25.74
N ASP A 79 -21.79 -8.06 26.95
CA ASP A 79 -20.38 -7.99 27.35
C ASP A 79 -19.52 -8.94 26.48
N SER A 80 -20.01 -10.14 26.19
CA SER A 80 -19.38 -11.08 25.24
C SER A 80 -19.24 -10.51 23.83
N LYS A 81 -20.31 -9.89 23.30
CA LYS A 81 -20.30 -9.29 21.96
C LYS A 81 -19.42 -8.04 21.87
N MET A 82 -19.32 -7.25 22.94
CA MET A 82 -18.38 -6.13 23.01
C MET A 82 -16.93 -6.61 22.94
N SER A 83 -16.58 -7.65 23.70
CA SER A 83 -15.25 -8.26 23.63
C SER A 83 -14.92 -8.80 22.22
N GLU A 84 -15.89 -9.42 21.55
CA GLU A 84 -15.73 -9.88 20.15
C GLU A 84 -15.47 -8.71 19.18
N LEU A 85 -16.19 -7.58 19.34
CA LEU A 85 -16.01 -6.39 18.52
C LEU A 85 -14.62 -5.77 18.70
N GLU A 86 -14.13 -5.69 19.94
CA GLU A 86 -12.78 -5.18 20.24
C GLU A 86 -11.71 -6.04 19.57
N LYS A 87 -11.79 -7.37 19.69
CA LYS A 87 -10.87 -8.30 19.02
C LYS A 87 -10.83 -8.09 17.50
N ILE A 88 -12.00 -8.00 16.86
CA ILE A 88 -12.11 -7.76 15.41
C ILE A 88 -11.52 -6.40 15.05
N THR A 89 -11.86 -5.34 15.80
CA THR A 89 -11.41 -3.97 15.54
C THR A 89 -9.90 -3.85 15.68
N THR A 90 -9.34 -4.44 16.73
CA THR A 90 -7.89 -4.52 16.95
C THR A 90 -7.18 -5.29 15.84
N SER A 91 -7.73 -6.43 15.40
CA SER A 91 -7.17 -7.19 14.26
C SER A 91 -7.16 -6.38 12.95
N LEU A 92 -8.23 -5.63 12.68
CA LEU A 92 -8.32 -4.76 11.50
C LEU A 92 -7.37 -3.57 11.60
N GLY A 93 -7.20 -3.00 12.80
CA GLY A 93 -6.22 -1.96 13.09
C GLY A 93 -4.79 -2.42 12.78
N TYR A 94 -4.39 -3.61 13.26
CA TYR A 94 -3.07 -4.16 12.96
C TYR A 94 -2.86 -4.43 11.46
N LEU A 95 -3.88 -4.95 10.76
CA LEU A 95 -3.82 -5.16 9.32
C LEU A 95 -3.67 -3.85 8.56
N LYS A 96 -4.41 -2.80 8.97
CA LYS A 96 -4.32 -1.45 8.38
C LYS A 96 -2.92 -0.89 8.52
N THR A 97 -2.40 -0.82 9.74
CA THR A 97 -1.07 -0.25 10.00
C THR A 97 0.02 -1.04 9.28
N SER A 98 -0.05 -2.38 9.33
CA SER A 98 0.93 -3.25 8.66
C SER A 98 0.91 -3.07 7.13
N PHE A 99 -0.28 -2.95 6.54
CA PHE A 99 -0.43 -2.68 5.11
C PHE A 99 0.07 -1.28 4.74
N GLU A 100 -0.31 -0.26 5.51
CA GLU A 100 0.10 1.13 5.26
C GLU A 100 1.61 1.31 5.32
N ILE A 101 2.28 0.68 6.31
CA ILE A 101 3.74 0.71 6.42
C ILE A 101 4.37 0.02 5.20
N LYS A 102 3.95 -1.22 4.88
CA LYS A 102 4.50 -1.97 3.74
C LYS A 102 4.30 -1.23 2.41
N PHE A 103 3.11 -0.69 2.19
CA PHE A 103 2.76 0.01 0.97
C PHE A 103 3.47 1.35 0.86
N THR A 104 3.57 2.10 1.96
CA THR A 104 4.34 3.35 2.02
C THR A 104 5.82 3.11 1.73
N THR A 105 6.42 2.10 2.36
CA THR A 105 7.81 1.71 2.11
C THR A 105 8.00 1.28 0.66
N PHE A 106 7.11 0.44 0.13
CA PHE A 106 7.14 0.04 -1.28
C PHE A 106 7.06 1.24 -2.23
N LEU A 107 6.15 2.18 -1.98
CA LEU A 107 5.97 3.37 -2.83
C LEU A 107 7.18 4.30 -2.73
N TRP A 108 7.77 4.45 -1.54
CA TRP A 108 9.00 5.21 -1.34
C TRP A 108 10.18 4.55 -2.08
N VAL A 109 10.36 3.24 -1.96
CA VAL A 109 11.40 2.49 -2.70
C VAL A 109 11.18 2.60 -4.20
N ALA A 110 9.94 2.45 -4.69
CA ALA A 110 9.63 2.59 -6.11
C ALA A 110 9.92 4.01 -6.62
N THR A 111 9.55 5.03 -5.84
CA THR A 111 9.75 6.44 -6.21
C THR A 111 11.22 6.85 -6.20
N ASN A 112 12.03 6.38 -5.24
CA ASN A 112 13.47 6.66 -5.22
C ASN A 112 14.23 5.74 -6.18
N GLY A 113 13.79 4.49 -6.32
CA GLY A 113 14.37 3.49 -7.20
C GLY A 113 14.29 3.89 -8.67
N ILE A 114 13.12 4.34 -9.14
CA ILE A 114 12.97 4.82 -10.53
C ILE A 114 13.92 6.00 -10.82
N GLN A 115 14.14 6.87 -9.83
CA GLN A 115 15.04 8.02 -9.97
C GLN A 115 16.51 7.57 -10.05
N ILE A 116 16.92 6.62 -9.21
CA ILE A 116 18.27 6.04 -9.21
C ILE A 116 18.53 5.29 -10.53
N VAL A 117 17.60 4.42 -10.94
CA VAL A 117 17.69 3.66 -12.20
C VAL A 117 17.86 4.61 -13.39
N MET A 118 17.11 5.71 -13.43
CA MET A 118 17.18 6.66 -14.54
C MET A 118 18.51 7.45 -14.55
N VAL A 119 19.04 7.83 -13.38
CA VAL A 119 20.36 8.46 -13.28
C VAL A 119 21.47 7.50 -13.74
N ILE A 120 21.37 6.21 -13.40
CA ILE A 120 22.33 5.18 -13.82
C ILE A 120 22.26 4.98 -15.35
N TRP A 121 21.04 4.87 -15.90
CA TRP A 121 20.83 4.60 -17.32
C TRP A 121 21.30 5.75 -18.21
N TYR A 122 21.03 6.99 -17.82
CA TYR A 122 21.38 8.18 -18.61
C TYR A 122 22.69 8.85 -18.17
N ARG A 123 23.53 8.14 -17.40
CA ARG A 123 24.77 8.67 -16.83
C ARG A 123 25.72 9.27 -17.88
N SER A 124 25.78 8.68 -19.08
CA SER A 124 26.69 9.10 -20.15
C SER A 124 26.05 9.99 -21.23
N SER A 125 24.76 10.34 -21.09
CA SER A 125 24.04 11.13 -22.10
C SER A 125 23.87 12.59 -21.65
N PRO A 126 24.37 13.58 -22.42
CA PRO A 126 24.15 14.99 -22.13
C PRO A 126 22.70 15.39 -22.42
N VAL A 127 22.07 16.12 -21.50
CA VAL A 127 20.64 16.52 -21.63
C VAL A 127 20.48 17.67 -22.62
N PHE A 128 21.39 18.65 -22.55
CA PHE A 128 21.43 19.83 -23.39
C PHE A 128 22.88 20.29 -23.53
N TYR A 129 23.25 20.74 -24.73
CA TYR A 129 24.50 21.46 -24.98
C TYR A 129 24.22 22.96 -24.86
N LEU A 130 25.08 23.67 -24.11
CA LEU A 130 24.95 25.12 -23.94
C LEU A 130 25.81 25.84 -24.98
N PRO A 131 25.33 26.95 -25.58
CA PRO A 131 26.18 27.83 -26.36
C PRO A 131 27.32 28.35 -25.48
N GLN A 132 28.55 28.22 -25.96
CA GLN A 132 29.76 28.43 -25.16
C GLN A 132 29.91 29.86 -24.63
N ASP A 133 29.28 30.84 -25.29
CA ASP A 133 29.46 32.27 -25.03
C ASP A 133 28.66 32.80 -23.83
N TRP A 134 27.61 32.12 -23.38
CA TRP A 134 26.71 32.64 -22.32
C TRP A 134 27.11 32.22 -20.89
N PHE A 135 27.82 31.10 -20.71
CA PHE A 135 27.99 30.45 -19.40
C PHE A 135 29.46 30.12 -19.04
N SER A 136 30.42 30.86 -19.60
CA SER A 136 31.87 30.56 -19.52
C SER A 136 32.44 30.26 -18.11
N PRO A 137 32.01 30.89 -16.99
CA PRO A 137 32.53 30.54 -15.66
C PRO A 137 31.69 29.49 -14.91
N ILE A 138 30.41 29.31 -15.26
CA ILE A 138 29.46 28.44 -14.52
C ILE A 138 29.28 27.07 -15.21
N SER A 139 29.69 26.93 -16.48
CA SER A 139 29.61 25.71 -17.29
C SER A 139 30.07 24.44 -16.54
N TRP A 140 31.12 24.54 -15.73
CA TRP A 140 31.67 23.42 -14.96
C TRP A 140 30.73 22.89 -13.86
N ILE A 141 29.93 23.77 -13.24
CA ILE A 141 28.98 23.37 -12.18
C ILE A 141 27.79 22.58 -12.77
N PHE A 142 27.43 22.89 -14.02
CA PHE A 142 26.34 22.22 -14.72
C PHE A 142 26.76 20.87 -15.30
N SER A 143 28.06 20.67 -15.58
CA SER A 143 28.60 19.43 -16.14
C SER A 143 28.97 18.38 -15.08
N MET A 144 29.33 18.79 -13.86
CA MET A 144 29.51 17.86 -12.72
C MET A 144 28.20 17.13 -12.40
N PRO A 145 28.17 15.81 -12.09
CA PRO A 145 29.26 14.85 -11.85
C PRO A 145 29.57 13.84 -12.98
N PHE A 146 28.85 13.83 -14.12
CA PHE A 146 29.03 12.78 -15.15
C PHE A 146 28.96 13.26 -16.62
N ALA A 147 28.75 14.55 -16.89
CA ALA A 147 28.57 15.05 -18.26
C ALA A 147 29.85 15.71 -18.80
N PRO A 148 30.12 15.61 -20.12
CA PRO A 148 31.23 16.31 -20.75
C PRO A 148 31.06 17.84 -20.64
N SER A 149 32.18 18.55 -20.49
CA SER A 149 32.23 20.01 -20.35
C SER A 149 31.42 20.71 -21.45
N GLY A 150 30.59 21.70 -21.09
CA GLY A 150 29.69 22.39 -22.02
C GLY A 150 28.29 21.77 -22.17
N SER A 151 27.94 20.78 -21.32
CA SER A 151 26.61 20.18 -21.30
C SER A 151 26.00 20.07 -19.90
N VAL A 152 24.67 20.00 -19.82
CA VAL A 152 23.93 19.85 -18.56
C VAL A 152 23.87 18.37 -18.16
N SER A 153 24.31 18.07 -16.95
CA SER A 153 24.21 16.73 -16.39
C SER A 153 22.77 16.35 -16.02
N VAL A 154 22.42 15.07 -16.26
CA VAL A 154 21.12 14.48 -15.88
C VAL A 154 20.75 14.71 -14.41
N PRO A 155 21.63 14.46 -13.42
CA PRO A 155 21.28 14.69 -12.02
C PRO A 155 21.11 16.18 -11.72
N PHE A 156 21.88 17.07 -12.35
CA PHE A 156 21.71 18.51 -12.18
C PHE A 156 20.35 18.98 -12.70
N TRP A 157 19.94 18.52 -13.89
CA TRP A 157 18.60 18.79 -14.44
C TRP A 157 17.48 18.27 -13.53
N PHE A 158 17.67 17.10 -12.92
CA PHE A 158 16.74 16.54 -11.94
C PHE A 158 16.57 17.45 -10.72
N LEU A 159 17.68 17.99 -10.19
CA LEU A 159 17.67 18.90 -9.04
C LEU A 159 16.95 20.22 -9.37
N VAL A 160 17.20 20.79 -10.55
CA VAL A 160 16.53 22.02 -11.01
C VAL A 160 15.02 21.80 -11.09
N CYS A 161 14.58 20.73 -11.74
CA CYS A 161 13.16 20.39 -11.87
C CYS A 161 12.51 20.20 -10.49
N ARG A 162 13.14 19.46 -9.57
CA ARG A 162 12.63 19.28 -8.20
C ARG A 162 12.52 20.59 -7.44
N LYS A 163 13.56 21.43 -7.50
CA LYS A 163 13.58 22.74 -6.82
C LYS A 163 12.50 23.66 -7.38
N PHE A 164 12.30 23.65 -8.69
CA PHE A 164 11.24 24.41 -9.35
C PHE A 164 9.86 23.98 -8.88
N VAL A 165 9.54 22.68 -8.91
CA VAL A 165 8.25 22.15 -8.43
C VAL A 165 8.02 22.52 -6.96
N LYS A 166 9.02 22.32 -6.10
CA LYS A 166 8.92 22.68 -4.67
C LYS A 166 8.69 24.16 -4.47
N LYS A 167 9.37 25.03 -5.22
CA LYS A 167 9.16 26.48 -5.16
C LYS A 167 7.77 26.86 -5.64
N VAL A 168 7.27 26.29 -6.74
CA VAL A 168 5.90 26.53 -7.21
C VAL A 168 4.87 26.14 -6.15
N VAL A 169 5.04 24.98 -5.51
CA VAL A 169 4.15 24.52 -4.43
C VAL A 169 4.25 25.42 -3.20
N GLN A 170 5.46 25.84 -2.81
CA GLN A 170 5.69 26.76 -1.70
C GLN A 170 5.03 28.12 -1.97
N THR A 171 5.27 28.70 -3.14
CA THR A 171 4.67 29.96 -3.58
C THR A 171 3.14 29.87 -3.61
N LYS A 172 2.55 28.76 -4.07
CA LYS A 172 1.11 28.54 -3.98
C LYS A 172 0.65 28.56 -2.51
N ARG A 173 1.34 27.85 -1.62
CA ARG A 173 0.98 27.76 -0.19
C ARG A 173 1.10 29.12 0.51
N ASP A 174 2.11 29.91 0.18
CA ASP A 174 2.35 31.24 0.77
C ASP A 174 1.44 32.31 0.14
N ALA A 175 1.05 32.13 -1.13
CA ALA A 175 0.09 32.99 -1.79
C ALA A 175 -1.35 32.69 -1.37
N VAL A 176 -1.71 31.46 -0.97
CA VAL A 176 -3.06 31.10 -0.49
C VAL A 176 -3.61 32.02 0.61
N PRO A 177 -2.87 32.33 1.69
CA PRO A 177 -3.36 33.27 2.71
C PRO A 177 -3.50 34.70 2.18
N LEU A 178 -2.63 35.13 1.26
CA LEU A 178 -2.75 36.45 0.61
C LEU A 178 -3.96 36.51 -0.34
N TYR A 179 -4.19 35.45 -1.12
CA TYR A 179 -5.39 35.30 -1.95
C TYR A 179 -6.65 35.27 -1.08
N HIS A 180 -6.67 34.55 0.04
CA HIS A 180 -7.86 34.53 0.91
C HIS A 180 -8.16 35.90 1.55
N LYS A 181 -7.12 36.73 1.78
CA LYS A 181 -7.25 38.08 2.34
C LYS A 181 -7.69 39.13 1.33
N TYR A 182 -7.32 39.00 0.06
CA TYR A 182 -7.60 39.99 -1.01
C TYR A 182 -8.58 39.51 -2.10
N ALA A 183 -9.05 38.26 -2.06
CA ALA A 183 -9.96 37.76 -3.08
C ALA A 183 -11.38 38.33 -2.90
N PRO A 184 -12.02 38.82 -3.98
CA PRO A 184 -13.42 39.18 -3.97
C PRO A 184 -14.28 37.92 -3.69
N GLU A 185 -15.41 38.09 -2.99
CA GLU A 185 -16.30 36.99 -2.55
C GLU A 185 -16.74 36.06 -3.71
N SER A 186 -16.83 36.58 -4.94
CA SER A 186 -17.11 35.78 -6.15
C SER A 186 -16.08 34.68 -6.41
N VAL A 187 -14.79 34.93 -6.15
CA VAL A 187 -13.71 33.95 -6.36
C VAL A 187 -13.71 32.87 -5.28
N LYS A 188 -14.10 33.21 -4.03
CA LYS A 188 -14.27 32.22 -2.97
C LYS A 188 -15.41 31.24 -3.28
N GLN A 189 -16.51 31.75 -3.84
CA GLN A 189 -17.66 30.92 -4.22
C GLN A 189 -17.31 29.93 -5.35
N HIS A 190 -16.61 30.38 -6.39
CA HIS A 190 -16.10 29.50 -7.44
C HIS A 190 -15.02 28.54 -6.95
N GLY A 191 -14.15 28.95 -6.02
CA GLY A 191 -13.15 28.09 -5.39
C GLY A 191 -13.78 26.95 -4.58
N GLN A 192 -14.85 27.23 -3.82
CA GLN A 192 -15.61 26.22 -3.10
C GLN A 192 -16.31 25.24 -4.06
N LEU A 193 -16.90 25.75 -5.15
CA LEU A 193 -17.49 24.91 -6.20
C LEU A 193 -16.43 24.02 -6.88
N PHE A 194 -15.23 24.55 -7.15
CA PHE A 194 -14.13 23.77 -7.71
C PHE A 194 -13.58 22.72 -6.75
N ILE A 195 -13.50 23.02 -5.45
CA ILE A 195 -13.09 22.05 -4.42
C ILE A 195 -14.16 20.95 -4.25
N GLN A 196 -15.43 21.32 -4.25
CA GLN A 196 -16.56 20.38 -4.22
C GLN A 196 -16.60 19.52 -5.49
N TRP A 197 -16.37 20.11 -6.65
CA TRP A 197 -16.26 19.41 -7.93
C TRP A 197 -15.07 18.47 -7.93
N CYS A 198 -13.87 18.90 -7.49
CA CYS A 198 -12.69 18.04 -7.35
C CYS A 198 -12.94 16.88 -6.38
N LYS A 199 -13.56 17.13 -5.22
CA LYS A 199 -13.94 16.06 -4.28
C LYS A 199 -14.94 15.07 -4.90
N THR A 200 -15.89 15.57 -5.70
CA THR A 200 -16.86 14.76 -6.42
C THR A 200 -16.21 13.94 -7.53
N GLN A 201 -15.30 14.55 -8.31
CA GLN A 201 -14.52 13.88 -9.35
C GLN A 201 -13.62 12.81 -8.73
N ILE A 202 -12.89 13.11 -7.65
CA ILE A 202 -12.10 12.11 -6.92
C ILE A 202 -13.00 10.97 -6.45
N ARG A 203 -14.19 11.26 -5.91
CA ARG A 203 -15.16 10.23 -5.49
C ARG A 203 -15.69 9.37 -6.65
N ILE A 204 -15.84 9.93 -7.85
CA ILE A 204 -16.26 9.22 -9.07
C ILE A 204 -15.11 8.40 -9.67
N PHE A 205 -13.89 8.94 -9.67
CA PHE A 205 -12.71 8.24 -10.19
C PHE A 205 -12.16 7.20 -9.22
N THR A 206 -12.37 7.36 -7.92
CA THR A 206 -11.97 6.37 -6.90
C THR A 206 -12.45 4.96 -7.27
N PRO A 207 -13.74 4.67 -7.49
CA PRO A 207 -14.21 3.33 -7.84
C PRO A 207 -13.67 2.83 -9.20
N ILE A 208 -13.43 3.72 -10.17
CA ILE A 208 -12.86 3.36 -11.48
C ILE A 208 -11.40 2.92 -11.32
N VAL A 209 -10.60 3.71 -10.60
CA VAL A 209 -9.22 3.38 -10.28
C VAL A 209 -9.16 2.12 -9.40
N VAL A 210 -10.04 1.99 -8.43
CA VAL A 210 -10.20 0.79 -7.60
C VAL A 210 -10.49 -0.44 -8.47
N GLN A 211 -11.43 -0.35 -9.43
CA GLN A 211 -11.78 -1.46 -10.31
C GLN A 211 -10.64 -1.81 -11.27
N TRP A 212 -9.97 -0.81 -11.83
CA TRP A 212 -8.84 -1.00 -12.74
C TRP A 212 -7.64 -1.65 -12.02
N VAL A 213 -7.31 -1.18 -10.81
CA VAL A 213 -6.27 -1.79 -9.97
C VAL A 213 -6.64 -3.22 -9.60
N ASN A 214 -7.90 -3.47 -9.22
CA ASN A 214 -8.35 -4.80 -8.83
C ASN A 214 -8.35 -5.77 -10.04
N ALA A 215 -8.69 -5.29 -11.23
CA ALA A 215 -8.58 -6.06 -12.47
C ALA A 215 -7.12 -6.40 -12.79
N ASN A 216 -6.20 -5.44 -12.70
CA ASN A 216 -4.77 -5.67 -12.95
C ASN A 216 -4.13 -6.60 -11.93
N VAL A 217 -4.47 -6.47 -10.64
CA VAL A 217 -3.98 -7.36 -9.58
C VAL A 217 -4.48 -8.79 -9.82
N LYS A 218 -5.74 -8.96 -10.22
CA LYS A 218 -6.30 -10.29 -10.53
C LYS A 218 -5.61 -10.92 -11.74
N THR A 219 -5.33 -10.13 -12.78
CA THR A 219 -4.57 -10.57 -13.95
C THR A 219 -3.14 -10.96 -13.57
N PHE A 220 -2.46 -10.15 -12.76
CA PHE A 220 -1.12 -10.47 -12.25
C PHE A 220 -1.10 -11.73 -11.37
N CYS A 221 -2.08 -11.90 -10.48
CA CYS A 221 -2.19 -13.10 -9.64
C CYS A 221 -2.45 -14.36 -10.47
N ASN A 222 -3.28 -14.27 -11.51
CA ASN A 222 -3.51 -15.39 -12.43
C ASN A 222 -2.25 -15.75 -13.21
N ILE A 223 -1.49 -14.75 -13.69
CA ILE A 223 -0.21 -14.98 -14.38
C ILE A 223 0.81 -15.64 -13.44
N ILE A 224 0.89 -15.19 -12.18
CA ILE A 224 1.78 -15.81 -11.19
C ILE A 224 1.34 -17.24 -10.86
N ALA A 225 0.04 -17.48 -10.68
CA ALA A 225 -0.50 -18.81 -10.41
C ALA A 225 -0.33 -19.78 -11.60
N GLU A 226 -0.46 -19.28 -12.83
CA GLU A 226 -0.22 -20.04 -14.06
C GLU A 226 1.27 -20.36 -14.22
N LYS A 227 2.15 -19.41 -13.91
CA LYS A 227 3.60 -19.61 -13.93
C LYS A 227 4.06 -20.57 -12.83
N ALA A 228 3.42 -20.56 -11.66
CA ALA A 228 3.63 -21.53 -10.59
C ALA A 228 3.19 -22.94 -11.01
N LYS A 229 1.98 -23.09 -11.59
CA LYS A 229 1.50 -24.39 -12.14
C LYS A 229 2.37 -24.90 -13.30
N SER A 230 2.88 -24.00 -14.15
CA SER A 230 3.80 -24.36 -15.24
C SER A 230 5.17 -24.79 -14.71
N SER A 231 5.63 -24.26 -13.59
CA SER A 231 6.88 -24.68 -12.94
C SER A 231 6.76 -26.05 -12.26
N GLU A 232 5.57 -26.37 -11.75
CA GLU A 232 5.26 -27.65 -11.10
C GLU A 232 5.05 -28.78 -12.13
N LYS A 233 4.41 -28.50 -13.27
CA LYS A 233 4.34 -29.44 -14.42
C LYS A 233 5.70 -29.74 -15.07
N LYS A 234 6.69 -28.85 -14.95
CA LYS A 234 8.05 -29.08 -15.47
C LYS A 234 8.92 -29.93 -14.53
N LYS A 235 8.43 -30.23 -13.32
CA LYS A 235 9.14 -31.01 -12.28
C LYS A 235 8.67 -32.46 -12.15
N MET A 236 7.81 -32.94 -13.05
CA MET A 236 7.48 -34.38 -13.16
C MET A 236 8.26 -35.01 -14.32
N PRO A 237 9.05 -36.07 -14.08
CA PRO A 237 9.56 -36.91 -15.15
C PRO A 237 8.40 -37.68 -15.78
N SER A 238 8.45 -37.82 -17.10
CA SER A 238 7.56 -38.65 -17.93
C SER A 238 7.52 -40.12 -17.47
N PRO A 239 6.38 -40.82 -17.62
CA PRO A 239 6.27 -42.22 -17.27
C PRO A 239 6.99 -43.07 -18.33
N SER A 240 8.12 -43.64 -17.94
CA SER A 240 8.80 -44.69 -18.70
C SER A 240 8.42 -46.05 -18.12
N THR A 241 7.93 -46.89 -19.00
CA THR A 241 7.51 -48.28 -18.85
C THR A 241 8.63 -49.23 -18.39
N ASN A 242 8.20 -50.28 -17.66
CA ASN A 242 8.76 -51.63 -17.51
C ASN A 242 9.84 -51.92 -16.45
N GLY A 243 9.56 -52.95 -15.63
CA GLY A 243 10.55 -53.99 -15.29
C GLY A 243 11.06 -54.05 -13.84
N THR A 244 10.41 -54.89 -13.03
CA THR A 244 10.93 -55.87 -12.04
C THR A 244 12.31 -55.71 -11.35
N SER A 245 12.27 -55.93 -10.03
CA SER A 245 13.29 -56.40 -9.07
C SER A 245 14.30 -55.42 -8.45
N GLY A 246 14.34 -55.41 -7.11
CA GLY A 246 15.54 -55.06 -6.33
C GLY A 246 15.30 -54.18 -5.09
N SER A 247 15.03 -54.84 -3.97
CA SER A 247 15.52 -54.61 -2.59
C SER A 247 16.01 -53.23 -2.10
N THR A 248 15.52 -52.89 -0.89
CA THR A 248 16.21 -52.18 0.22
C THR A 248 16.26 -50.64 0.19
N SER A 249 15.47 -49.98 1.05
CA SER A 249 15.84 -48.87 1.96
C SER A 249 14.60 -48.09 2.45
N ASN A 250 13.95 -48.60 3.49
CA ASN A 250 12.93 -47.87 4.27
C ASN A 250 13.47 -47.72 5.70
N GLU A 251 14.33 -46.74 5.97
CA GLU A 251 14.87 -46.57 7.33
C GLU A 251 15.19 -45.13 7.77
N GLU A 252 14.86 -44.10 6.98
CA GLU A 252 15.12 -42.69 7.38
C GLU A 252 13.88 -41.86 7.73
N GLU A 253 12.66 -42.27 7.35
CA GLU A 253 11.46 -41.44 7.59
C GLU A 253 10.79 -41.72 8.95
N ASN A 254 11.14 -42.81 9.64
CA ASN A 254 10.50 -43.20 10.91
C ASN A 254 11.18 -42.61 12.16
N ASN A 255 12.43 -42.16 12.04
CA ASN A 255 13.20 -41.63 13.19
C ASN A 255 12.87 -40.17 13.54
N ASP A 256 12.30 -39.41 12.60
CA ASP A 256 11.93 -38.01 12.86
C ASP A 256 10.51 -37.88 13.44
N ALA A 257 9.61 -38.82 13.10
CA ALA A 257 8.26 -38.87 13.65
C ALA A 257 8.25 -39.25 15.15
N SER A 258 9.07 -40.21 15.56
CA SER A 258 9.16 -40.64 16.98
C SER A 258 9.76 -39.55 17.88
N LYS A 259 10.68 -38.76 17.35
CA LYS A 259 11.34 -37.65 18.09
C LYS A 259 10.42 -36.44 18.30
N ILE A 260 9.39 -36.29 17.46
CA ILE A 260 8.38 -35.24 17.58
C ILE A 260 7.30 -35.62 18.60
N GLU A 261 6.94 -36.90 18.71
CA GLU A 261 6.00 -37.37 19.76
C GLU A 261 6.62 -37.33 21.15
N GLU A 262 7.88 -37.75 21.34
CA GLU A 262 8.54 -37.69 22.66
C GLU A 262 8.67 -36.24 23.18
N LYS A 263 8.84 -35.26 22.28
CA LYS A 263 8.87 -33.83 22.64
C LYS A 263 7.49 -33.24 22.98
N LYS A 264 6.40 -33.82 22.48
CA LYS A 264 5.04 -33.42 22.87
C LYS A 264 4.68 -33.96 24.25
N GLU A 265 5.02 -35.21 24.54
CA GLU A 265 4.70 -35.83 25.83
C GLU A 265 5.49 -35.20 27.00
N LYS A 266 6.76 -34.81 26.77
CA LYS A 266 7.55 -34.05 27.76
C LYS A 266 7.01 -32.64 28.01
N LYS A 267 6.31 -32.03 27.05
CA LYS A 267 5.74 -30.68 27.21
C LYS A 267 4.42 -30.70 27.97
N GLU A 268 3.62 -31.76 27.82
CA GLU A 268 2.39 -31.95 28.60
C GLU A 268 2.70 -32.25 30.07
N LYS A 269 3.74 -33.06 30.38
CA LYS A 269 4.14 -33.34 31.77
C LYS A 269 4.72 -32.14 32.53
N ILE A 270 5.12 -31.07 31.84
CA ILE A 270 5.62 -29.82 32.45
C ILE A 270 4.46 -28.85 32.74
N LEU A 271 3.33 -28.95 32.02
CA LEU A 271 2.19 -28.04 32.18
C LEU A 271 1.20 -28.50 33.27
N GLU A 272 1.35 -29.72 33.80
CA GLU A 272 0.48 -30.29 34.84
C GLU A 272 1.08 -30.20 36.25
N LYS A 273 2.22 -29.50 36.42
CA LYS A 273 2.94 -29.42 37.71
C LYS A 273 3.18 -28.01 38.25
N ASP A 274 2.57 -26.98 37.66
CA ASP A 274 2.51 -25.61 38.17
C ASP A 274 1.08 -25.20 38.52
#